data_AF-A0A8J3XJD5-F1
#
_entry.id   AF-A0A8J3XJD5-F1
#
_cell.length_a   1.000
_cell.length_b   1.000
_cell.length_c   1.000
_cell.angle_alpha   90.00
_cell.angle_beta   90.00
_cell.angle_gamma   90.00
#
_symmetry.space_group_name_H-M   'P 1'
#
loop_
_entity.id
_entity.type
_entity.pdbx_description
1 polymer ?
#
loop_
_entity_poly.entity_id
_entity_poly.type
_entity_poly.pdbx_seq_one_letter_code
_entity_poly.pdbx_strand_id
1 'polypeptide(L)'
;MLYRGLQVWLVSRYAEAKALLADPRLSKDGARALELFPEGTADALASSLSAHMLTSDPPDHTRLRTLVNKAFTARTVARLRPRQVPSLVVAVRRRRVGSRDACRA
;
A
#
# COMPACT_ATOMS: atom_id res chain seq x y z
N MET A 1 -0.09 20.94 7.52
CA MET A 1 0.98 19.96 7.82
C MET A 1 1.21 19.16 6.54
N LEU A 2 2.34 19.37 5.87
CA LEU A 2 2.67 18.80 4.56
C LEU A 2 3.56 17.57 4.78
N TYR A 3 3.24 16.41 4.21
CA TYR A 3 4.09 15.22 4.32
C TYR A 3 5.37 15.48 3.54
N ARG A 4 6.50 15.67 4.24
CA ARG A 4 7.82 15.98 3.64
C ARG A 4 7.77 17.17 2.65
N GLY A 5 6.94 18.17 2.93
CA GLY A 5 6.76 19.35 2.06
C GLY A 5 5.71 19.20 0.95
N LEU A 6 5.07 18.03 0.81
CA LEU A 6 4.00 17.80 -0.15
C LEU A 6 2.61 18.19 0.36
N GLN A 7 1.85 18.85 -0.50
CA GLN A 7 0.39 18.97 -0.35
C GLN A 7 -0.24 17.62 -0.68
N VAL A 8 -0.95 17.05 0.30
CA VAL A 8 -1.54 15.72 0.20
C VAL A 8 -2.99 15.75 0.64
N TRP A 9 -3.77 14.82 0.09
CA TRP A 9 -5.15 14.58 0.51
C TRP A 9 -5.18 13.54 1.63
N LEU A 10 -5.89 13.85 2.72
CA LEU A 10 -6.17 12.90 3.80
C LEU A 10 -7.56 12.30 3.63
N VAL A 11 -7.61 11.01 3.35
CA VAL A 11 -8.87 10.25 3.26
C VAL A 11 -9.06 9.46 4.55
N SER A 12 -10.05 9.85 5.36
CA SER A 12 -10.26 9.30 6.70
C SER A 12 -11.42 8.31 6.80
N ARG A 13 -12.30 8.26 5.79
CA ARG A 13 -13.49 7.42 5.79
C ARG A 13 -13.29 6.14 4.99
N TYR A 14 -13.88 5.05 5.49
CA TYR A 14 -13.67 3.71 4.94
C TYR A 14 -14.20 3.55 3.52
N ALA A 15 -15.41 4.05 3.23
CA ALA A 15 -16.04 3.87 1.93
C ALA A 15 -15.22 4.58 0.84
N GLU A 16 -14.78 5.80 1.12
CA GLU A 16 -13.95 6.63 0.26
C GLU A 16 -12.57 6.00 0.07
N ALA A 17 -11.92 5.53 1.15
CA ALA A 17 -10.63 4.83 1.04
C ALA A 17 -10.74 3.57 0.19
N LYS A 18 -11.78 2.75 0.39
CA LYS A 18 -12.01 1.52 -0.40
C LYS A 18 -12.23 1.84 -1.88
N ALA A 19 -13.02 2.87 -2.18
CA ALA A 19 -13.28 3.28 -3.55
C ALA A 19 -12.01 3.78 -4.25
N LEU A 20 -11.25 4.65 -3.59
CA LEU A 20 -10.01 5.21 -4.13
C LEU A 20 -8.93 4.15 -4.32
N LEU A 21 -8.79 3.19 -3.40
CA LEU A 21 -7.84 2.08 -3.54
C LEU A 21 -8.15 1.16 -4.75
N ALA A 22 -9.35 1.23 -5.31
CA ALA A 22 -9.76 0.48 -6.51
C ALA A 22 -9.84 1.35 -7.77
N ASP A 23 -9.62 2.67 -7.66
CA ASP A 23 -9.74 3.61 -8.77
C ASP A 23 -8.47 3.55 -9.64
N PRO A 24 -8.56 3.15 -10.92
CA PRO A 24 -7.41 3.02 -11.81
C PRO A 24 -6.76 4.37 -12.16
N ARG A 25 -7.39 5.50 -11.82
CA ARG A 25 -6.81 6.83 -12.01
C ARG A 25 -5.75 7.16 -10.95
N LEU A 26 -5.75 6.46 -9.82
CA LEU A 26 -4.74 6.63 -8.78
C LEU A 26 -3.56 5.69 -9.02
N SER A 27 -2.42 6.30 -9.33
CA SER A 27 -1.14 5.59 -9.51
C SER A 27 -0.51 5.30 -8.15
N LYS A 28 0.16 4.15 -8.07
CA LYS A 28 1.06 3.80 -6.96
C LYS A 28 2.50 3.59 -7.45
N ASP A 29 2.80 4.07 -8.65
CA ASP A 29 4.14 4.02 -9.24
C ASP A 29 5.10 4.88 -8.43
N GLY A 30 6.08 4.23 -7.80
CA GLY A 30 7.08 4.90 -6.98
C GLY A 30 7.94 5.89 -7.76
N ALA A 31 8.23 5.62 -9.03
CA ALA A 31 9.02 6.51 -9.87
C ALA A 31 8.26 7.80 -10.19
N ARG A 32 6.96 7.70 -10.49
CA ARG A 32 6.09 8.88 -10.69
C ARG A 32 5.88 9.65 -9.39
N ALA A 33 5.81 8.95 -8.26
CA ALA A 33 5.71 9.60 -6.96
C ALA A 33 6.98 10.38 -6.61
N LEU A 34 8.18 9.92 -7.01
CA LEU A 34 9.45 10.65 -6.82
C LEU A 34 9.43 12.04 -7.46
N GLU A 35 8.83 12.19 -8.63
CA GLU A 35 8.73 13.47 -9.36
C GLU A 35 7.97 14.55 -8.58
N LEU A 36 7.14 14.16 -7.62
CA LEU A 36 6.38 15.11 -6.80
C LEU A 36 7.23 15.70 -5.68
N PHE A 37 8.30 15.02 -5.24
CA PHE A 37 9.12 15.45 -4.11
C PHE A 37 10.12 16.55 -4.50
N PRO A 38 10.37 17.53 -3.61
CA PRO A 38 11.50 18.44 -3.78
C PRO A 38 12.83 17.68 -3.90
N GLU A 39 13.75 18.19 -4.72
CA GLU A 39 15.06 17.59 -4.91
C GLU A 39 15.78 17.32 -3.58
N GLY A 40 16.40 16.15 -3.45
CA GLY A 40 17.13 15.74 -2.24
C GLY A 40 16.25 15.30 -1.05
N THR A 41 14.93 15.21 -1.20
CA THR A 41 14.02 14.79 -0.10
C THR A 41 13.50 13.35 -0.23
N ALA A 42 13.94 12.60 -1.25
CA ALA A 42 13.27 11.38 -1.66
C ALA A 42 14.05 10.07 -1.43
N ASP A 43 15.17 10.10 -0.68
CA ASP A 43 16.15 9.00 -0.54
C ASP A 43 15.57 7.61 -0.30
N ALA A 44 14.49 7.49 0.48
CA ALA A 44 13.85 6.19 0.77
C ALA A 44 13.12 5.57 -0.43
N LEU A 45 12.62 6.40 -1.36
CA LEU A 45 11.84 5.98 -2.52
C LEU A 45 12.75 5.75 -3.75
N ALA A 46 13.99 6.25 -3.72
CA ALA A 46 15.01 6.08 -4.75
C ALA A 46 15.85 4.78 -4.62
N SER A 47 15.63 3.96 -3.59
CA SER A 47 16.34 2.70 -3.39
C SER A 47 15.97 1.65 -4.44
N SER A 48 16.89 0.78 -4.86
CA SER A 48 16.58 -0.37 -5.73
C SER A 48 15.51 -1.32 -5.15
N LEU A 49 15.23 -1.24 -3.84
CA LEU A 49 14.13 -1.95 -3.17
C LEU A 49 12.74 -1.31 -3.40
N SER A 50 12.67 -0.17 -4.08
CA SER A 50 11.40 0.50 -4.40
C SER A 50 10.78 0.02 -5.71
N ALA A 51 11.47 -0.80 -6.50
CA ALA A 51 11.00 -1.30 -7.79
C ALA A 51 10.40 -2.72 -7.69
N HIS A 52 9.20 -2.85 -7.12
CA HIS A 52 8.52 -4.14 -6.91
C HIS A 52 7.00 -4.06 -7.14
N MET A 53 6.31 -5.21 -7.16
CA MET A 53 4.86 -5.32 -7.43
C MET A 53 3.98 -4.34 -6.61
N LEU A 54 4.37 -4.00 -5.37
CA LEU A 54 3.59 -3.09 -4.53
C LEU A 54 3.60 -1.65 -5.03
N THR A 55 4.65 -1.23 -5.72
CA THR A 55 4.95 0.14 -6.16
C THR A 55 4.95 0.29 -7.69
N SER A 56 4.26 -0.60 -8.40
CA SER A 56 4.11 -0.57 -9.85
C SER A 56 2.63 -0.54 -10.25
N ASP A 57 2.33 0.10 -11.38
CA ASP A 57 1.01 0.07 -12.02
C ASP A 57 0.94 -1.01 -13.12
N PRO A 58 -0.24 -1.31 -13.69
CA PRO A 58 -0.32 -2.09 -14.93
C PRO A 58 0.49 -1.44 -16.06
N PRO A 59 1.14 -2.22 -16.94
CA PRO A 59 1.04 -3.67 -17.07
C PRO A 59 1.96 -4.48 -16.13
N ASP A 60 3.00 -3.86 -15.57
CA ASP A 60 4.01 -4.56 -14.78
C ASP A 60 3.45 -5.16 -13.49
N HIS A 61 2.56 -4.44 -12.80
CA HIS A 61 1.83 -4.97 -11.65
C HIS A 61 1.12 -6.29 -11.99
N THR A 62 0.40 -6.32 -13.10
CA THR A 62 -0.38 -7.48 -13.53
C THR A 62 0.53 -8.66 -13.85
N ARG A 63 1.65 -8.40 -14.53
CA ARG A 63 2.66 -9.41 -14.86
C ARG A 63 3.31 -10.00 -13.59
N LEU A 64 3.81 -9.14 -12.69
CA LEU A 64 4.46 -9.56 -11.45
C LEU A 64 3.50 -10.30 -10.52
N ARG A 65 2.28 -9.78 -10.35
CA ARG A 65 1.22 -10.42 -9.55
C ARG A 65 0.88 -11.82 -10.07
N THR A 66 0.85 -12.01 -11.40
CA THR A 66 0.59 -13.31 -12.01
C THR A 66 1.67 -14.33 -11.64
N LEU A 67 2.94 -13.92 -11.60
CA LEU A 67 4.04 -14.80 -11.20
C LEU A 67 3.96 -15.16 -9.71
N VAL A 68 3.77 -14.15 -8.85
CA VAL A 68 3.73 -14.32 -7.39
C VAL A 68 2.52 -15.15 -6.95
N ASN A 69 1.33 -14.91 -7.53
CA ASN A 69 0.10 -15.61 -7.13
C ASN A 69 0.17 -17.13 -7.28
N LYS A 70 1.02 -17.67 -8.17
CA LYS A 70 1.23 -19.11 -8.31
C LYS A 70 1.76 -19.75 -7.01
N ALA A 71 2.57 -19.02 -6.25
CA ALA A 71 3.12 -19.46 -4.98
C ALA A 71 2.18 -19.19 -3.79
N PHE A 72 1.30 -18.19 -3.88
CA PHE A 72 0.43 -17.76 -2.78
C PHE A 72 -1.03 -18.23 -2.90
N THR A 73 -1.25 -19.39 -3.54
CA THR A 73 -2.60 -19.99 -3.58
C THR A 73 -2.98 -20.54 -2.20
N ALA A 74 -4.29 -20.60 -1.91
CA ALA A 74 -4.79 -21.19 -0.66
C ALA A 74 -4.27 -22.62 -0.43
N ARG A 75 -4.17 -23.43 -1.50
CA ARG A 75 -3.61 -24.79 -1.45
C ARG A 75 -2.12 -24.78 -1.11
N THR A 76 -1.33 -23.93 -1.77
CA THR A 76 0.12 -23.84 -1.51
C THR A 76 0.39 -23.37 -0.08
N VAL A 77 -0.35 -22.37 0.40
CA VAL A 77 -0.24 -21.86 1.78
C VAL A 77 -0.69 -22.91 2.80
N ALA A 78 -1.74 -23.68 2.54
CA ALA A 78 -2.19 -24.75 3.44
C ALA A 78 -1.10 -25.82 3.65
N ARG A 79 -0.31 -26.13 2.62
CA ARG A 79 0.84 -27.06 2.71
C ARG A 79 2.00 -26.53 3.54
N LEU A 80 2.06 -25.22 3.82
CA LEU A 80 3.07 -24.63 4.69
C LEU A 80 2.72 -24.77 6.17
N ARG A 81 1.46 -25.06 6.54
CA ARG A 81 1.02 -25.22 7.94
C ARG A 81 1.90 -26.17 8.78
N PRO A 82 2.31 -27.36 8.29
CA PRO A 82 3.14 -28.28 9.07
C PRO A 82 4.57 -27.76 9.32
N ARG A 83 5.03 -26.76 8.56
CA ARG A 83 6.37 -26.16 8.66
C ARG A 83 6.39 -24.83 9.40
N GLN A 84 5.24 -24.32 9.84
CA GLN A 84 5.16 -23.07 10.59
C GLN A 84 5.63 -23.29 12.02
N VAL A 85 6.58 -22.48 12.48
CA VAL A 85 6.87 -22.32 13.91
C VAL A 85 5.60 -21.79 14.63
N PRO A 86 5.25 -22.26 15.83
CA PRO A 86 3.91 -22.08 16.43
C PRO A 86 3.41 -20.65 16.78
N SER A 87 3.89 -19.54 16.21
CA SER A 87 3.65 -18.21 16.83
C SER A 87 3.46 -16.97 15.94
N LEU A 88 2.92 -17.07 14.73
CA LEU A 88 2.49 -15.86 13.99
C LEU A 88 0.97 -15.74 13.84
N VAL A 89 0.29 -15.42 14.95
CA VAL A 89 -1.07 -14.85 14.93
C VAL A 89 -0.94 -13.34 15.13
N VAL A 90 -1.08 -12.55 14.06
CA VAL A 90 -1.18 -11.10 14.19
C VAL A 90 -2.60 -10.76 14.64
N ALA A 91 -2.77 -10.50 15.93
CA ALA A 91 -4.03 -9.98 16.47
C ALA A 91 -4.22 -8.51 16.04
N VAL A 92 -5.07 -8.28 15.04
CA VAL A 92 -5.49 -6.91 14.68
C VAL A 92 -6.50 -6.43 15.73
N ARG A 93 -6.03 -5.69 16.75
CA ARG A 93 -6.92 -4.97 17.68
C ARG A 93 -7.63 -3.85 16.91
N ARG A 94 -8.97 -3.91 16.83
CA ARG A 94 -9.78 -2.77 16.38
C ARG A 94 -9.69 -1.65 17.42
N ARG A 95 -8.90 -0.61 17.14
CA ARG A 95 -9.01 0.67 17.86
C ARG A 95 -10.20 1.42 17.25
N ARG A 96 -11.21 1.78 18.07
CA ARG A 96 -12.25 2.73 17.66
C ARG A 96 -11.57 4.09 17.49
N VAL A 97 -11.54 4.61 16.26
CA VAL A 97 -11.25 6.02 16.01
C VAL A 97 -12.52 6.78 16.37
N GLY A 98 -12.47 7.56 17.46
CA GLY A 98 -13.59 8.38 17.90
C GLY A 98 -13.93 9.44 16.85
N SER A 99 -15.21 9.55 16.49
CA SER A 99 -15.69 10.64 15.64
C SER A 99 -15.59 11.95 16.41
N ARG A 100 -14.91 12.93 15.82
CA ARG A 100 -15.17 14.33 16.12
C ARG A 100 -15.64 14.97 14.85
N ASP A 101 -16.93 15.27 14.83
CA ASP A 101 -17.48 16.38 14.06
C ASP A 101 -16.61 17.61 14.31
N ALA A 102 -16.11 18.21 13.22
CA ALA A 102 -15.74 19.62 13.05
C ALA A 102 -14.64 19.77 12.01
N CYS A 103 -15.02 20.03 10.76
CA CYS A 103 -14.61 21.28 10.10
C CYS A 103 -15.42 21.41 8.81
N ARG A 104 -16.47 22.22 8.88
CA ARG A 104 -17.20 22.77 7.75
C ARG A 104 -16.69 24.21 7.62
N ALA A 105 -15.98 24.51 6.55
CA ALA A 105 -15.85 25.82 5.90
C ALA A 105 -14.96 25.62 4.67
#